data_AF-A0A3D0I6Q1-F1
#
_entry.id   AF-A0A3D0I6Q1-F1
#
_cell.length_a   1.000
_cell.length_b   1.000
_cell.length_c   1.000
_cell.angle_alpha   90.00
_cell.angle_beta   90.00
_cell.angle_gamma   90.00
#
_symmetry.space_group_name_H-M   'P 1'
#
loop_
_entity.id
_entity.type
_entity.pdbx_description
1 polymer ?
#
loop_
_entity_poly.entity_id
_entity_poly.type
_entity_poly.pdbx_seq_one_letter_code
_entity_poly.pdbx_strand_id
1 'polypeptide(L)'
;MKSWDLLDRRGDFEDSQREYTQSIRWGAFDQARRFVAKDAIERWDASRPLLSDVRFTEYATQANEFDLEKMTATVRVTYNGYKVNSLIERTVQEKQEWFRDPVTGQWLVRPDLTVLSAGMAGTRP
;
A
#
# COMPACT_ATOMS: atom_id res chain seq x y z
N MET A 1 -26.19 -4.87 -13.90
CA MET A 1 -25.47 -4.12 -12.84
C MET A 1 -25.77 -2.64 -13.06
N LYS A 2 -26.23 -1.90 -12.04
CA LYS A 2 -26.60 -0.48 -12.19
C LYS A 2 -25.35 0.40 -12.08
N SER A 3 -25.28 1.51 -12.83
CA SER A 3 -24.13 2.44 -12.82
C SER A 3 -23.72 2.93 -11.43
N TRP A 4 -24.67 3.04 -10.49
CA TRP A 4 -24.42 3.48 -9.11
C TRP A 4 -23.62 2.47 -8.29
N ASP A 5 -23.88 1.17 -8.45
CA ASP A 5 -23.16 0.08 -7.76
C ASP A 5 -21.66 0.04 -8.16
N LEU A 6 -21.34 0.44 -9.39
CA LEU A 6 -19.95 0.55 -9.84
C LEU A 6 -19.21 1.74 -9.21
N LEU A 7 -19.91 2.86 -9.02
CA LEU A 7 -19.35 4.05 -8.38
C LEU A 7 -19.09 3.79 -6.89
N ASP A 8 -20.03 3.14 -6.21
CA ASP A 8 -19.89 2.79 -4.80
C ASP A 8 -18.69 1.86 -4.56
N ARG A 9 -18.56 0.80 -5.37
CA ARG A 9 -17.42 -0.15 -5.28
C ARG A 9 -16.07 0.50 -5.50
N ARG A 10 -16.01 1.51 -6.38
CA ARG A 10 -14.79 2.28 -6.63
C ARG A 10 -14.48 3.21 -5.46
N GLY A 11 -15.50 3.85 -4.89
CA GLY A 11 -15.36 4.66 -3.67
C GLY A 11 -14.82 3.84 -2.50
N ASP A 12 -15.41 2.68 -2.24
CA ASP A 12 -14.96 1.75 -1.18
C ASP A 12 -13.49 1.34 -1.33
N PHE A 13 -13.06 1.13 -2.58
CA PHE A 13 -11.67 0.85 -2.90
C PHE A 13 -10.75 2.03 -2.61
N GLU A 14 -11.11 3.22 -3.10
CA GLU A 14 -10.32 4.44 -2.95
C GLU A 14 -10.14 4.81 -1.47
N ASP A 15 -11.16 4.58 -0.63
CA ASP A 15 -11.07 4.77 0.82
C ASP A 15 -10.15 3.74 1.49
N SER A 16 -10.30 2.45 1.15
CA SER A 16 -9.43 1.38 1.68
C SER A 16 -7.96 1.59 1.32
N GLN A 17 -7.70 1.97 0.07
CA GLN A 17 -6.36 2.21 -0.45
C GLN A 17 -5.72 3.44 0.21
N ARG A 18 -6.50 4.50 0.42
CA ARG A 18 -6.05 5.70 1.12
C ARG A 18 -5.71 5.41 2.57
N GLU A 19 -6.58 4.71 3.29
CA GLU A 19 -6.36 4.38 4.70
C GLU A 19 -5.10 3.50 4.88
N TYR A 20 -4.92 2.48 4.03
CA TYR A 20 -3.71 1.67 4.03
C TYR A 20 -2.46 2.53 3.79
N THR A 21 -2.44 3.33 2.73
CA THR A 21 -1.27 4.15 2.35
C THR A 21 -0.94 5.19 3.41
N GLN A 22 -1.97 5.81 4.00
CA GLN A 22 -1.79 6.76 5.09
C GLN A 22 -1.23 6.07 6.35
N SER A 23 -1.69 4.84 6.64
CA SER A 23 -1.16 4.03 7.74
C SER A 23 0.32 3.70 7.54
N ILE A 24 0.73 3.34 6.31
CA ILE A 24 2.16 3.16 5.96
C ILE A 24 2.95 4.45 6.20
N ARG A 25 2.47 5.59 5.70
CA ARG A 25 3.14 6.89 5.87
C ARG A 25 3.40 7.22 7.34
N TRP A 26 2.42 6.96 8.21
CA TRP A 26 2.52 7.26 9.63
C TRP A 26 3.21 6.17 10.45
N GLY A 27 3.64 5.06 9.84
CA GLY A 27 4.18 3.90 10.57
C GLY A 27 3.13 3.19 11.44
N ALA A 28 1.84 3.40 11.18
CA ALA A 28 0.72 2.74 11.86
C ALA A 28 0.50 1.33 11.28
N PHE A 29 1.54 0.49 11.35
CA PHE A 29 1.54 -0.82 10.69
C PHE A 29 0.47 -1.78 11.21
N ASP A 30 0.09 -1.69 12.48
CA ASP A 30 -0.99 -2.51 13.03
C ASP A 30 -2.36 -2.13 12.43
N GLN A 31 -2.56 -0.86 12.06
CA GLN A 31 -3.74 -0.42 11.30
C GLN A 31 -3.66 -0.90 9.85
N ALA A 32 -2.51 -0.69 9.19
CA ALA A 32 -2.28 -1.13 7.81
C ALA A 32 -2.49 -2.65 7.63
N ARG A 33 -2.12 -3.45 8.65
CA ARG A 33 -2.26 -4.92 8.65
C ARG A 33 -3.68 -5.39 8.37
N ARG A 34 -4.71 -4.59 8.69
CA ARG A 34 -6.13 -4.94 8.44
C ARG A 34 -6.47 -5.08 6.97
N PHE A 35 -5.68 -4.45 6.09
CA PHE A 35 -5.84 -4.54 4.64
C PHE A 35 -4.95 -5.62 4.03
N VAL A 36 -4.07 -6.26 4.79
CA VAL A 36 -3.13 -7.24 4.25
C VAL A 36 -3.84 -8.57 4.05
N ALA A 37 -3.68 -9.13 2.85
CA ALA A 37 -4.21 -10.43 2.50
C ALA A 37 -3.63 -11.54 3.41
N LYS A 38 -4.45 -12.54 3.77
CA LYS A 38 -4.06 -13.60 4.70
C LYS A 38 -2.81 -14.36 4.25
N ASP A 39 -2.69 -14.60 2.95
CA ASP A 39 -1.55 -15.25 2.29
C ASP A 39 -0.27 -14.39 2.29
N ALA A 40 -0.37 -13.09 2.59
CA ALA A 40 0.74 -12.16 2.65
C ALA A 40 1.17 -11.78 4.08
N ILE A 41 0.44 -12.23 5.12
CA ILE A 41 0.70 -11.84 6.52
C ILE A 41 2.12 -12.20 6.98
N GLU A 42 2.60 -13.40 6.67
CA GLU A 42 3.94 -13.83 7.10
C GLU A 42 5.03 -12.94 6.50
N ARG A 43 4.93 -12.64 5.20
CA ARG A 43 5.84 -11.73 4.50
C ARG A 43 5.73 -10.30 5.07
N TRP A 44 4.53 -9.85 5.39
CA TRP A 44 4.30 -8.55 6.02
C TRP A 44 5.00 -8.46 7.38
N ASP A 45 4.78 -9.44 8.26
CA ASP A 45 5.36 -9.45 9.61
C ASP A 45 6.89 -9.50 9.56
N ALA A 46 7.47 -10.24 8.60
CA ALA A 46 8.91 -10.29 8.37
C ALA A 46 9.51 -8.98 7.80
N SER A 47 8.75 -8.24 6.99
CA SER A 47 9.25 -7.04 6.29
C SER A 47 9.00 -5.74 7.06
N ARG A 48 8.02 -5.69 7.98
CA ARG A 48 7.71 -4.53 8.81
C ARG A 48 8.93 -3.94 9.55
N PRO A 49 9.82 -4.73 10.19
CA PRO A 49 10.99 -4.18 10.88
C PRO A 49 11.94 -3.40 9.97
N LEU A 50 11.95 -3.68 8.67
CA LEU A 50 12.80 -3.02 7.68
C LEU A 50 12.46 -1.53 7.46
N LEU A 51 11.29 -1.09 7.94
CA LEU A 51 10.84 0.31 7.88
C LEU A 51 10.86 1.00 9.24
N SER A 52 11.36 0.35 10.30
CA SER A 52 11.39 0.91 11.66
C SER A 52 12.19 2.22 11.75
N ASP A 53 13.26 2.33 10.96
CA ASP A 53 14.13 3.50 10.84
C ASP A 53 13.74 4.44 9.70
N VAL A 54 12.63 4.22 9.00
CA VAL A 54 12.17 5.06 7.89
C VAL A 54 11.13 6.07 8.38
N ARG A 55 11.21 7.29 7.87
CA ARG A 55 10.19 8.34 8.07
C ARG A 55 9.73 8.82 6.71
N PHE A 56 8.45 8.58 6.42
CA PHE A 56 7.82 9.09 5.20
C PHE A 56 7.28 10.50 5.46
N THR A 57 7.64 11.43 4.59
CA THR A 57 7.22 12.84 4.66
C THR A 57 5.91 13.05 3.89
N GLU A 58 5.80 12.46 2.71
CA GLU A 58 4.65 12.57 1.82
C GLU A 58 4.47 11.32 0.96
N TYR A 59 3.29 11.21 0.34
CA TYR A 59 3.03 10.23 -0.71
C TYR A 59 2.15 10.83 -1.81
N ALA A 60 2.23 10.25 -3.01
CA ALA A 60 1.36 10.54 -4.14
C ALA A 60 0.93 9.25 -4.83
N THR A 61 -0.36 9.16 -5.17
CA THR A 61 -0.93 8.06 -5.96
C THR A 61 -1.01 8.50 -7.42
N GLN A 62 -0.30 7.83 -8.34
CA GLN A 62 -0.13 8.34 -9.71
C GLN A 62 -1.04 7.67 -10.76
N ALA A 63 -1.56 6.47 -10.52
CA ALA A 63 -2.56 5.84 -11.38
C ALA A 63 -3.19 4.63 -10.69
N ASN A 64 -4.51 4.46 -10.85
CA ASN A 64 -5.26 3.29 -10.42
C ASN A 64 -5.76 2.56 -11.68
N GLU A 65 -5.19 1.39 -11.98
CA GLU A 65 -5.79 0.48 -12.95
C GLU A 65 -6.83 -0.34 -12.20
N PHE A 66 -8.12 -0.14 -12.48
CA PHE A 66 -9.21 -0.82 -11.80
C PHE A 66 -9.97 -1.72 -12.78
N ASP A 67 -10.02 -3.01 -12.48
CA ASP A 67 -10.81 -4.01 -13.22
C ASP A 67 -12.09 -4.30 -12.42
N LEU A 68 -13.22 -3.74 -12.89
CA LEU A 68 -14.54 -3.90 -12.26
C LEU A 68 -15.11 -5.32 -12.41
N GLU A 69 -14.68 -6.08 -13.42
CA GLU A 69 -15.17 -7.44 -13.63
C GLU A 69 -14.48 -8.40 -12.67
N LYS A 70 -13.17 -8.24 -12.51
CA LYS A 70 -12.35 -9.07 -11.62
C LYS A 70 -12.32 -8.57 -10.18
N MET A 71 -12.81 -7.36 -9.92
CA MET A 71 -12.72 -6.68 -8.63
C MET A 71 -11.26 -6.65 -8.14
N THR A 72 -10.37 -6.20 -9.02
CA THR A 72 -8.94 -6.04 -8.76
C THR A 72 -8.50 -4.63 -9.10
N ALA A 73 -7.47 -4.13 -8.41
CA ALA A 73 -6.87 -2.85 -8.72
C ALA A 73 -5.35 -2.87 -8.58
N THR A 74 -4.66 -2.08 -9.39
CA THR A 74 -3.23 -1.81 -9.24
C THR A 74 -3.03 -0.32 -9.02
N VAL A 75 -2.28 0.04 -7.98
CA VAL A 75 -1.97 1.43 -7.65
C VAL A 75 -0.47 1.63 -7.57
N ARG A 76 0.02 2.66 -8.25
CA ARG A 76 1.40 3.13 -8.09
C ARG A 76 1.43 4.23 -7.04
N VAL A 77 2.10 3.96 -5.93
CA VAL A 77 2.30 4.92 -4.86
C VAL A 77 3.75 5.35 -4.84
N THR A 78 3.98 6.66 -4.91
CA THR A 78 5.30 7.25 -4.71
C THR A 78 5.36 7.77 -3.29
N TYR A 79 6.36 7.37 -2.52
CA TYR A 79 6.65 7.89 -1.18
C TYR A 79 7.93 8.71 -1.20
N ASN A 80 7.91 9.84 -0.49
CA ASN A 80 9.13 10.55 -0.13
C ASN A 80 9.40 10.37 1.36
N GLY A 81 10.67 10.31 1.71
CA GLY A 81 11.08 10.08 3.09
C GLY A 81 12.58 9.91 3.23
N TYR A 82 13.01 9.56 4.42
CA TYR A 82 14.42 9.39 4.76
C TYR A 82 14.58 8.33 5.83
N LYS A 83 15.80 7.80 5.97
CA LYS A 83 16.16 6.97 7.13
C LYS A 83 16.59 7.87 8.28
N VAL A 84 16.24 7.54 9.51
CA VAL A 84 16.58 8.36 10.70
C VAL A 84 18.10 8.53 10.84
N ASN A 85 18.90 7.55 10.41
CA ASN A 85 20.36 7.60 10.42
C ASN A 85 20.98 8.30 9.18
N SER A 86 20.16 8.70 8.21
CA SER A 86 20.56 9.34 6.96
C SER A 86 19.46 10.31 6.54
N LEU A 87 19.61 11.58 6.90
CA LEU A 87 18.65 12.66 6.59
C LEU A 87 18.62 13.03 5.08
N ILE A 88 19.05 12.11 4.21
CA ILE A 88 18.97 12.24 2.77
C ILE A 88 17.56 11.81 2.37
N GLU A 89 16.78 12.77 1.88
CA GLU A 89 15.46 12.49 1.32
C GLU A 89 15.58 11.65 0.04
N ARG A 90 14.71 10.66 -0.08
CA ARG A 90 14.61 9.77 -1.22
C ARG A 90 13.17 9.57 -1.62
N THR A 91 13.00 9.34 -2.91
CA THR A 91 11.73 8.97 -3.53
C THR A 91 11.76 7.48 -3.84
N VAL A 92 10.72 6.75 -3.44
CA VAL A 92 10.55 5.32 -3.73
C VAL A 92 9.15 5.06 -4.24
N GLN A 93 9.00 4.06 -5.13
CA GLN A 93 7.71 3.67 -5.68
C GLN A 93 7.32 2.26 -5.21
N GLU A 94 6.08 2.12 -4.78
CA GLU A 94 5.43 0.84 -4.49
C GLU A 94 4.36 0.58 -5.56
N LYS A 95 4.33 -0.65 -6.08
CA LYS A 95 3.19 -1.17 -6.83
C LYS A 95 2.31 -1.94 -5.86
N GLN A 96 1.14 -1.41 -5.54
CA GLN A 96 0.16 -2.06 -4.69
C GLN A 96 -0.82 -2.86 -5.54
N GLU A 97 -0.91 -4.16 -5.30
CA GLU A 97 -1.85 -5.07 -5.96
C GLU A 97 -3.00 -5.40 -5.02
N TRP A 98 -4.20 -5.01 -5.42
CA TRP A 98 -5.41 -5.08 -4.63
C TRP A 98 -6.43 -6.03 -5.24
N PHE A 99 -7.18 -6.69 -4.39
CA PHE A 99 -8.33 -7.52 -4.77
C PHE A 99 -9.42 -7.42 -3.71
N ARG A 100 -10.67 -7.61 -4.12
CA ARG A 100 -11.78 -7.72 -3.18
C ARG A 100 -11.95 -9.15 -2.73
N ASP A 101 -11.88 -9.38 -1.43
CA ASP A 101 -12.15 -10.69 -0.85
C ASP A 101 -13.61 -11.08 -1.09
N PRO A 102 -13.90 -12.24 -1.69
CA PRO A 102 -15.26 -12.63 -2.05
C PRO A 102 -16.11 -13.03 -0.83
N VAL A 103 -15.48 -13.33 0.32
CA VAL A 103 -16.16 -13.79 1.54
C VAL A 103 -16.55 -12.59 2.42
N THR A 104 -15.62 -11.66 2.65
CA THR A 104 -15.82 -10.49 3.51
C THR A 104 -16.26 -9.25 2.74
N GLY A 105 -16.03 -9.22 1.42
CA GLY A 105 -16.24 -8.02 0.61
C GLY A 105 -15.21 -6.92 0.82
N GLN A 106 -14.16 -7.17 1.61
CA GLN A 106 -13.13 -6.20 1.94
C GLN A 106 -12.06 -6.13 0.83
N TRP A 107 -11.55 -4.93 0.55
CA TRP A 107 -10.36 -4.76 -0.27
C TRP A 107 -9.10 -5.12 0.50
N LEU A 108 -8.30 -6.01 -0.08
CA LEU A 108 -7.05 -6.49 0.49
C LEU A 108 -5.89 -6.26 -0.48
N VAL A 109 -4.70 -6.02 0.07
CA VAL A 109 -3.46 -5.78 -0.65
C VAL A 109 -2.44 -6.89 -0.34
N ARG A 110 -1.60 -7.20 -1.33
CA ARG A 110 -0.38 -8.01 -1.17
C ARG A 110 0.84 -7.11 -1.27
N PRO A 111 1.26 -6.47 -0.18
CA PRO A 111 2.32 -5.48 -0.24
C PRO A 111 3.71 -6.12 -0.25
N ASP A 112 4.67 -5.38 -0.79
CA ASP A 112 6.08 -5.71 -0.72
C ASP A 112 6.88 -4.57 -0.10
N LEU A 113 6.94 -4.55 1.24
CA LEU A 113 7.65 -3.50 1.99
C LEU A 113 9.17 -3.54 1.79
N THR A 114 9.72 -4.62 1.23
CA THR A 114 11.16 -4.73 0.97
C THR A 114 11.62 -3.71 -0.08
N VAL A 115 10.78 -3.42 -1.07
CA VAL A 115 11.02 -2.40 -2.10
C VAL A 115 11.13 -1.02 -1.49
N LEU A 116 10.26 -0.70 -0.52
CA LEU A 116 10.29 0.57 0.21
C LEU A 116 11.60 0.73 0.99
N SER A 117 12.01 -0.30 1.74
CA SER A 117 13.25 -0.26 2.52
C SER A 117 14.49 -0.14 1.63
N ALA A 118 14.55 -0.92 0.55
CA ALA A 118 15.65 -0.89 -0.41
C ALA A 118 15.76 0.50 -1.08
N GLY A 119 14.64 1.07 -1.53
CA GLY A 119 14.62 2.42 -2.11
C GLY A 119 15.10 3.48 -1.12
N MET A 120 14.69 3.38 0.14
CA MET A 120 15.13 4.30 1.20
C MET A 120 16.60 4.11 1.61
N ALA A 121 17.16 2.92 1.44
CA ALA A 121 18.59 2.67 1.58
C ALA A 121 19.41 3.22 0.40
N GLY A 122 18.76 3.57 -0.73
CA GLY A 122 19.43 3.94 -1.97
C GLY A 122 19.97 2.74 -2.75
N THR A 123 19.52 1.53 -2.42
CA THR A 123 19.83 0.31 -3.14
C THR A 123 18.76 0.07 -4.21
N ARG A 124 19.15 -0.45 -5.39
CA ARG A 124 18.14 -0.99 -6.31
C ARG A 124 17.55 -2.26 -5.68
N PRO A 125 16.21 -2.41 -5.60
CA PRO A 125 15.58 -3.65 -5.18
C PRO A 125 15.90 -4.80 -6.14
#